data_AF-A0A959QDG4-F1
#
_entry.id   AF-A0A959QDG4-F1
#
_cell.length_a   1.000
_cell.length_b   1.000
_cell.length_c   1.000
_cell.angle_alpha   90.00
_cell.angle_beta   90.00
_cell.angle_gamma   90.00
#
_symmetry.space_group_name_H-M   'P 1'
#
loop_
_entity.id
_entity.type
_entity.pdbx_description
1 polymer ?
#
loop_
_entity_poly.entity_id
_entity_poly.type
_entity_poly.pdbx_seq_one_letter_code
_entity_poly.pdbx_strand_id
1 'polypeptide(L)'
;YYYGLCEFFEGRYPQAVRSFEIVERSRQYKPHVPYYIAQIHLAQGEYQQLIDYAVPKANDSGVQKQKELNQLIGQAYFELEDYENARPYLEYYAERSGTLREEEFYQLAFTQYRAGKYASAVSNFEQLGDVESELGQYAMFYIADAHLKLGNKTEARNAFGKARRMNYDPQIAEESSYNFAKLSYELGYDRDAVAALQSIPAESRYYRDAQTLMSEIFLNTRDYERAIGIIENTPGRTPQLREAYQKVTFYRGIQLYREGQYDQANTNFLKSGTEPVDQSIKAAAIYWQGDIAHRKKKYNESIRLLNQFLTLAKTMPDLPEESSLYTANYTQGY
;
A
#
# COMPACT_ATOMS: atom_id res chain seq x y z
N TYR A 1 14.66 48.20 -19.36
CA TYR A 1 13.87 46.99 -19.66
C TYR A 1 14.73 45.98 -20.42
N TYR A 2 15.12 46.24 -21.67
CA TYR A 2 15.95 45.31 -22.44
C TYR A 2 17.27 44.93 -21.75
N TYR A 3 17.95 45.89 -21.12
CA TYR A 3 19.13 45.57 -20.30
C TYR A 3 18.81 44.56 -19.18
N GLY A 4 17.71 44.76 -18.44
CA GLY A 4 17.27 43.81 -17.41
C GLY A 4 16.93 42.42 -17.96
N LEU A 5 16.38 42.34 -19.18
CA LEU A 5 16.18 41.06 -19.88
C LEU A 5 17.50 40.39 -20.24
N CYS A 6 18.49 41.13 -20.75
CA CYS A 6 19.83 40.58 -21.02
C CYS A 6 20.45 40.01 -19.75
N GLU A 7 20.44 40.78 -18.65
CA GLU A 7 20.95 40.33 -17.36
C GLU A 7 20.20 39.08 -16.85
N PHE A 8 18.88 39.01 -17.04
CA PHE A 8 18.07 37.84 -16.70
C PHE A 8 18.50 36.58 -17.48
N PHE A 9 18.61 36.68 -18.81
CA PHE A 9 19.01 35.55 -19.65
C PHE A 9 20.48 35.15 -19.45
N GLU A 10 21.32 36.06 -18.98
CA GLU A 10 22.71 35.79 -18.62
C GLU A 10 22.88 35.33 -17.15
N GLY A 11 21.77 35.08 -16.43
CA GLY A 11 21.78 34.59 -15.06
C GLY A 11 22.24 35.60 -14.00
N ARG A 12 22.38 36.87 -14.37
CA ARG A 12 22.77 37.98 -13.48
C ARG A 12 21.56 38.56 -12.76
N TYR A 13 20.95 37.73 -11.92
CA TYR A 13 19.68 38.02 -11.26
C TYR A 13 19.66 39.30 -10.42
N PRO A 14 20.67 39.61 -9.58
CA PRO A 14 20.65 40.86 -8.80
C PRO A 14 20.66 42.13 -9.68
N GLN A 15 21.30 42.08 -10.84
CA GLN A 15 21.34 43.18 -11.81
C GLN A 15 20.03 43.28 -12.59
N ALA A 16 19.45 42.14 -12.94
CA ALA A 16 18.15 42.05 -13.59
C ALA A 16 17.05 42.64 -12.71
N VAL A 17 16.96 42.24 -11.43
CA VAL A 17 15.97 42.77 -10.47
C VAL A 17 16.08 44.28 -10.33
N ARG A 18 17.28 44.82 -10.06
CA ARG A 18 17.48 46.29 -9.99
C ARG A 18 17.02 47.00 -11.26
N SER A 19 17.33 46.42 -12.43
CA SER A 19 16.91 46.98 -13.71
C SER A 19 15.39 46.94 -13.91
N PHE A 20 14.73 45.90 -13.40
CA PHE A 20 13.28 45.75 -13.45
C PHE A 20 12.55 46.69 -12.48
N GLU A 21 13.02 46.83 -11.25
CA GLU A 21 12.49 47.79 -10.25
C GLU A 21 12.50 49.23 -10.76
N ILE A 22 13.55 49.64 -11.49
CA ILE A 22 13.63 50.96 -12.11
C ILE A 22 12.50 51.15 -13.13
N VAL A 23 12.21 50.13 -13.94
CA VAL A 23 11.21 50.24 -15.02
C VAL A 23 9.78 49.95 -14.58
N GLU A 24 9.53 49.53 -13.33
CA GLU A 24 8.17 49.49 -12.75
C GLU A 24 7.51 50.87 -12.68
N ARG A 25 8.29 51.95 -12.74
CA ARG A 25 7.78 53.33 -12.82
C ARG A 25 7.35 53.73 -14.23
N SER A 26 7.69 52.94 -15.25
CA SER A 26 7.33 53.20 -16.64
C SER A 26 5.96 52.65 -16.97
N ARG A 27 5.05 53.49 -17.48
CA ARG A 27 3.74 53.04 -17.98
C ARG A 27 3.86 51.97 -19.06
N GLN A 28 4.89 52.03 -19.89
CA GLN A 28 5.08 51.10 -21.00
C GLN A 28 5.55 49.72 -20.52
N TYR A 29 6.43 49.66 -19.52
CA TYR A 29 7.11 48.41 -19.15
C TYR A 29 6.61 47.80 -17.84
N LYS A 30 5.98 48.58 -16.95
CA LYS A 30 5.38 48.11 -15.69
C LYS A 30 4.53 46.84 -15.87
N PRO A 31 3.67 46.71 -16.90
CA PRO A 31 2.90 45.49 -17.14
C PRO A 31 3.72 44.20 -17.24
N HIS A 32 4.94 44.26 -17.76
CA HIS A 32 5.76 43.08 -18.05
C HIS A 32 6.66 42.65 -16.90
N VAL A 33 6.97 43.56 -15.98
CA VAL A 33 7.95 43.35 -14.91
C VAL A 33 7.58 42.24 -13.92
N PRO A 34 6.32 42.11 -13.44
CA PRO A 34 5.98 41.15 -12.40
C PRO A 34 6.35 39.71 -12.71
N TYR A 35 6.11 39.29 -13.94
CA TYR A 35 6.48 37.97 -14.42
C TYR A 35 7.98 37.71 -14.30
N TYR A 36 8.84 38.62 -14.75
CA TYR A 36 10.30 38.39 -14.74
C TYR A 36 10.88 38.41 -13.32
N ILE A 37 10.43 39.32 -12.45
CA ILE A 37 10.87 39.32 -11.05
C ILE A 37 10.44 38.03 -10.33
N ALA A 38 9.21 37.56 -10.56
CA ALA A 38 8.75 36.28 -10.00
C ALA A 38 9.59 35.10 -10.52
N GLN A 39 9.92 35.06 -11.82
CA GLN A 39 10.79 34.01 -12.36
C GLN A 39 12.18 34.01 -11.74
N ILE A 40 12.74 35.20 -11.47
CA ILE A 40 14.04 35.34 -10.82
C ILE A 40 14.00 34.75 -9.42
N HIS A 41 13.03 35.17 -8.59
CA HIS A 41 12.91 34.66 -7.23
C HIS A 41 12.69 33.14 -7.22
N LEU A 42 11.89 32.60 -8.16
CA LEU A 42 11.69 31.15 -8.28
C LEU A 42 13.02 30.44 -8.59
N ALA A 43 13.78 30.95 -9.56
CA ALA A 43 15.07 30.37 -9.95
C ALA A 43 16.13 30.44 -8.85
N GLN A 44 16.00 31.38 -7.90
CA GLN A 44 16.88 31.52 -6.73
C GLN A 44 16.39 30.73 -5.51
N GLY A 45 15.22 30.07 -5.57
CA GLY A 45 14.59 29.41 -4.42
C GLY A 45 14.04 30.38 -3.37
N GLU A 46 13.85 31.65 -3.73
CA GLU A 46 13.38 32.72 -2.85
C GLU A 46 11.83 32.76 -2.82
N TYR A 47 11.20 31.63 -2.50
CA TYR A 47 9.75 31.43 -2.63
C TYR A 47 8.92 32.45 -1.85
N GLN A 48 9.32 32.78 -0.61
CA GLN A 48 8.60 33.77 0.19
C GLN A 48 8.66 35.17 -0.44
N GLN A 49 9.82 35.56 -0.99
CA GLN A 49 9.97 36.86 -1.64
C GLN A 49 9.15 36.93 -2.94
N LEU A 50 9.09 35.82 -3.68
CA LEU A 50 8.20 35.69 -4.84
C LEU A 50 6.76 35.94 -4.43
N ILE A 51 6.28 35.25 -3.39
CA ILE A 51 4.91 35.36 -2.89
C ILE A 51 4.61 36.81 -2.46
N ASP A 52 5.44 37.39 -1.59
CA ASP A 52 5.27 38.75 -1.07
C ASP A 52 5.20 39.79 -2.19
N TYR A 53 5.99 39.60 -3.24
CA TYR A 53 6.04 40.50 -4.38
C TYR A 53 4.87 40.28 -5.37
N ALA A 54 4.56 39.03 -5.71
CA ALA A 54 3.70 38.67 -6.84
C ALA A 54 2.20 38.55 -6.47
N VAL A 55 1.87 38.07 -5.27
CA VAL A 55 0.46 37.91 -4.82
C VAL A 55 -0.33 39.22 -4.91
N PRO A 56 0.18 40.37 -4.44
CA PRO A 56 -0.54 41.65 -4.55
C PRO A 56 -0.83 42.07 -6.00
N LYS A 57 -0.11 41.50 -6.97
CA LYS A 57 -0.19 41.83 -8.40
C LYS A 57 -0.92 40.74 -9.22
N ALA A 58 -1.25 39.60 -8.62
CA ALA A 58 -1.78 38.43 -9.33
C ALA A 58 -3.10 38.69 -10.07
N ASN A 59 -3.94 39.56 -9.51
CA ASN A 59 -5.27 39.91 -10.05
C ASN A 59 -5.30 41.26 -10.78
N ASP A 60 -4.17 41.94 -10.96
CA ASP A 60 -4.11 43.21 -11.68
C ASP A 60 -4.23 42.96 -13.20
N SER A 61 -5.35 43.39 -13.79
CA SER A 61 -5.61 43.30 -15.24
C SER A 61 -4.58 44.01 -16.13
N GLY A 62 -3.80 44.93 -15.55
CA GLY A 62 -2.70 45.60 -16.24
C GLY A 62 -1.44 44.75 -16.34
N VAL A 63 -1.34 43.61 -15.65
CA VAL A 63 -0.18 42.72 -15.69
C VAL A 63 -0.23 41.81 -16.91
N GLN A 64 0.87 41.80 -17.66
CA GLN A 64 1.07 40.89 -18.78
C GLN A 64 1.53 39.52 -18.26
N LYS A 65 1.19 38.46 -19.00
CA LYS A 65 1.44 37.06 -18.58
C LYS A 65 0.84 36.73 -17.21
N GLN A 66 -0.38 37.21 -16.98
CA GLN A 66 -1.05 37.06 -15.69
C GLN A 66 -1.21 35.59 -15.29
N LYS A 67 -1.59 34.70 -16.23
CA LYS A 67 -1.73 33.28 -15.92
C LYS A 67 -0.40 32.65 -15.53
N GLU A 68 0.69 32.97 -16.23
CA GLU A 68 2.02 32.46 -15.90
C GLU A 68 2.53 33.05 -14.57
N LEU A 69 2.17 34.30 -14.23
CA LEU A 69 2.45 34.85 -12.90
C LEU A 69 1.74 34.05 -11.80
N ASN A 70 0.45 33.71 -12.01
CA ASN A 70 -0.29 32.86 -11.09
C ASN A 70 0.34 31.46 -10.97
N GLN A 71 0.80 30.89 -12.07
CA GLN A 71 1.55 29.63 -12.04
C GLN A 71 2.78 29.71 -11.11
N LEU A 72 3.60 30.76 -11.25
CA LEU A 72 4.81 30.94 -10.43
C LEU A 72 4.47 31.11 -8.95
N ILE A 73 3.38 31.83 -8.63
CA ILE A 73 2.88 31.97 -7.25
C ILE A 73 2.44 30.61 -6.70
N GLY A 74 1.66 29.86 -7.47
CA GLY A 74 1.21 28.53 -7.09
C GLY A 74 2.37 27.57 -6.86
N GLN A 75 3.40 27.62 -7.71
CA GLN A 75 4.65 26.87 -7.55
C GLN A 75 5.40 27.28 -6.28
N ALA A 76 5.54 28.56 -6.00
CA ALA A 76 6.20 29.01 -4.77
C ALA A 76 5.49 28.51 -3.50
N TYR A 77 4.16 28.58 -3.47
CA TYR A 77 3.39 28.00 -2.36
C TYR A 77 3.53 26.47 -2.30
N PHE A 78 3.57 25.78 -3.44
CA PHE A 78 3.78 24.34 -3.51
C PHE A 78 5.13 23.92 -2.91
N GLU A 79 6.21 24.61 -3.25
CA GLU A 79 7.56 24.36 -2.72
C GLU A 79 7.67 24.66 -1.22
N LEU A 80 6.84 25.58 -0.70
CA LEU A 80 6.70 25.83 0.73
C LEU A 80 5.71 24.89 1.44
N GLU A 81 5.19 23.88 0.73
CA GLU A 81 4.17 22.93 1.21
C GLU A 81 2.84 23.58 1.66
N ASP A 82 2.58 24.82 1.25
CA ASP A 82 1.35 25.54 1.54
C ASP A 82 0.31 25.28 0.43
N TYR A 83 -0.20 24.05 0.41
CA TYR A 83 -1.10 23.58 -0.64
C TYR A 83 -2.46 24.30 -0.65
N GLU A 84 -2.94 24.76 0.52
CA GLU A 84 -4.21 25.50 0.58
C GLU A 84 -4.10 26.83 -0.17
N ASN A 85 -2.99 27.55 -0.01
CA ASN A 85 -2.75 28.78 -0.74
C ASN A 85 -2.29 28.52 -2.19
N ALA A 86 -1.57 27.44 -2.47
CA ALA A 86 -1.16 27.08 -3.84
C ALA A 86 -2.36 26.81 -4.77
N ARG A 87 -3.37 26.10 -4.26
CA ARG A 87 -4.52 25.60 -5.04
C ARG A 87 -5.17 26.65 -5.95
N PRO A 88 -5.66 27.80 -5.43
CA PRO A 88 -6.36 28.77 -6.28
C PRO A 88 -5.51 29.31 -7.43
N TYR A 89 -4.20 29.47 -7.25
CA TYR A 89 -3.31 29.98 -8.29
C TYR A 89 -3.01 28.93 -9.37
N LEU A 90 -2.81 27.68 -8.96
CA LEU A 90 -2.58 26.57 -9.89
C LEU A 90 -3.86 26.25 -10.69
N GLU A 91 -5.03 26.26 -10.05
CA GLU A 91 -6.33 26.10 -10.72
C GLU A 91 -6.58 27.25 -11.71
N TYR A 92 -6.32 28.50 -11.31
CA TYR A 92 -6.44 29.67 -12.19
C TYR A 92 -5.59 29.53 -13.46
N TYR A 93 -4.35 29.06 -13.30
CA TYR A 93 -3.44 28.81 -14.41
C TYR A 93 -3.96 27.69 -15.32
N ALA A 94 -4.37 26.56 -14.74
CA ALA A 94 -4.86 25.39 -15.47
C ALA A 94 -6.10 25.71 -16.32
N GLU A 95 -7.08 26.41 -15.77
CA GLU A 95 -8.30 26.82 -16.48
C GLU A 95 -8.04 27.74 -17.69
N ARG A 96 -6.91 28.46 -17.68
CA ARG A 96 -6.54 29.46 -18.70
C ARG A 96 -5.37 29.01 -19.59
N SER A 97 -4.95 27.77 -19.41
CA SER A 97 -3.91 27.12 -20.20
C SER A 97 -4.53 26.07 -21.10
N GLY A 98 -4.07 26.00 -22.35
CA GLY A 98 -4.59 25.02 -23.31
C GLY A 98 -4.06 23.61 -23.06
N THR A 99 -2.82 23.50 -22.60
CA THR A 99 -2.12 22.25 -22.29
C THR A 99 -1.21 22.48 -21.09
N LEU A 100 -1.14 21.51 -20.18
CA LEU A 100 -0.21 21.50 -19.06
C LEU A 100 0.92 20.50 -19.32
N ARG A 101 2.09 20.77 -18.74
CA ARG A 101 3.22 19.84 -18.67
C ARG A 101 3.00 18.82 -17.56
N GLU A 102 3.78 17.74 -17.58
CA GLU A 102 3.65 16.65 -16.61
C GLU A 102 3.83 17.14 -15.17
N GLU A 103 4.83 18.00 -14.92
CA GLU A 103 5.09 18.56 -13.59
C GLU A 103 3.96 19.49 -13.12
N GLU A 104 3.32 20.20 -14.06
CA GLU A 104 2.21 21.11 -13.77
C GLU A 104 0.93 20.34 -13.41
N PHE A 105 0.65 19.26 -14.13
CA PHE A 105 -0.41 18.32 -13.76
C PHE A 105 -0.16 17.72 -12.38
N TYR A 106 1.08 17.29 -12.12
CA TYR A 106 1.43 16.70 -10.84
C TYR A 106 1.27 17.70 -9.69
N GLN A 107 1.81 18.91 -9.83
CA GLN A 107 1.70 19.97 -8.83
C GLN A 107 0.24 20.31 -8.52
N LEU A 108 -0.58 20.49 -9.56
CA LEU A 108 -2.00 20.77 -9.39
C LEU A 108 -2.73 19.62 -8.69
N ALA A 109 -2.57 18.40 -9.19
CA ALA A 109 -3.25 17.22 -8.66
C ALA A 109 -2.84 16.93 -7.21
N PHE A 110 -1.55 17.02 -6.90
CA PHE A 110 -1.05 16.83 -5.55
C PHE A 110 -1.53 17.92 -4.59
N THR A 111 -1.57 19.17 -5.05
CA THR A 111 -2.15 20.28 -4.28
C THR A 111 -3.62 20.03 -3.95
N GLN A 112 -4.41 19.59 -4.94
CA GLN A 112 -5.82 19.23 -4.75
C GLN A 112 -5.98 18.05 -3.79
N TYR A 113 -5.13 17.04 -3.90
CA TYR A 113 -5.12 15.87 -3.01
C TYR A 113 -4.85 16.28 -1.56
N ARG A 114 -3.83 17.11 -1.32
CA ARG A 114 -3.48 17.63 0.01
C ARG A 114 -4.59 18.48 0.61
N ALA A 115 -5.34 19.19 -0.24
CA ALA A 115 -6.51 19.97 0.17
C ALA A 115 -7.81 19.15 0.28
N GLY A 116 -7.75 17.82 0.21
CA GLY A 116 -8.90 16.92 0.33
C GLY A 116 -9.86 16.92 -0.87
N LYS A 117 -9.46 17.53 -2.00
CA LYS A 117 -10.24 17.56 -3.25
C LYS A 117 -9.96 16.30 -4.09
N TYR A 118 -10.21 15.13 -3.51
CA TYR A 118 -9.81 13.84 -4.09
C TYR A 118 -10.34 13.59 -5.50
N ALA A 119 -11.59 13.94 -5.80
CA ALA A 119 -12.15 13.74 -7.13
C ALA A 119 -11.44 14.58 -8.21
N SER A 120 -11.16 15.85 -7.90
CA SER A 120 -10.40 16.75 -8.79
C SER A 120 -8.95 16.27 -8.94
N ALA A 121 -8.34 15.84 -7.83
CA ALA A 121 -6.98 15.31 -7.84
C ALA A 121 -6.84 14.08 -8.73
N VAL A 122 -7.77 13.11 -8.63
CA VAL A 122 -7.80 11.92 -9.50
C VAL A 122 -7.84 12.33 -10.96
N SER A 123 -8.76 13.21 -11.35
CA SER A 123 -8.90 13.63 -12.75
C SER A 123 -7.63 14.26 -13.33
N ASN A 124 -6.87 15.01 -12.53
CA ASN A 124 -5.61 15.60 -12.96
C ASN A 124 -4.45 14.60 -12.92
N PHE A 125 -4.37 13.72 -11.92
CA PHE A 125 -3.36 12.65 -11.89
C PHE A 125 -3.54 11.63 -13.02
N GLU A 126 -4.77 11.37 -13.48
CA GLU A 126 -5.04 10.46 -14.60
C GLU A 126 -4.34 10.91 -15.88
N GLN A 127 -4.09 12.22 -16.06
CA GLN A 127 -3.31 12.74 -17.20
C GLN A 127 -1.85 12.28 -17.18
N LEU A 128 -1.35 11.83 -16.02
CA LEU A 128 -0.01 11.28 -15.82
C LEU A 128 -0.01 9.75 -15.74
N GLY A 129 -1.18 9.12 -15.73
CA GLY A 129 -1.31 7.72 -15.37
C GLY A 129 -0.57 6.77 -16.30
N ASP A 130 -0.45 7.10 -17.58
CA ASP A 130 0.24 6.29 -18.60
C ASP A 130 1.68 6.74 -18.87
N VAL A 131 2.19 7.72 -18.10
CA VAL A 131 3.57 8.18 -18.23
C VAL A 131 4.49 7.17 -17.55
N GLU A 132 5.40 6.58 -18.32
CA GLU A 132 6.47 5.71 -17.83
C GLU A 132 7.59 6.56 -17.20
N SER A 133 7.30 7.14 -16.03
CA SER A 133 8.23 7.95 -15.24
C SER A 133 7.98 7.79 -13.74
N GLU A 134 8.91 8.33 -12.94
CA GLU A 134 8.75 8.43 -11.48
C GLU A 134 7.49 9.23 -11.11
N LEU A 135 7.23 10.34 -11.82
CA LEU A 135 6.00 11.13 -11.66
C LEU A 135 4.74 10.32 -11.99
N GLY A 136 4.77 9.50 -13.04
CA GLY A 136 3.66 8.60 -13.36
C GLY A 136 3.40 7.55 -12.28
N GLN A 137 4.46 7.02 -11.66
CA GLN A 137 4.33 6.10 -10.53
C GLN A 137 3.72 6.79 -9.30
N TYR A 138 4.20 7.98 -8.94
CA TYR A 138 3.61 8.75 -7.85
C TYR A 138 2.15 9.12 -8.14
N ALA A 139 1.82 9.52 -9.38
CA ALA A 139 0.45 9.79 -9.78
C ALA A 139 -0.45 8.57 -9.58
N MET A 140 -0.02 7.38 -10.02
CA MET A 140 -0.75 6.13 -9.78
C MET A 140 -0.93 5.80 -8.31
N PHE A 141 0.08 6.04 -7.49
CA PHE A 141 -0.02 5.88 -6.04
C PHE A 141 -1.07 6.82 -5.43
N TYR A 142 -1.04 8.10 -5.77
CA TYR A 142 -2.00 9.08 -5.23
C TYR A 142 -3.41 8.93 -5.81
N ILE A 143 -3.57 8.47 -7.05
CA ILE A 143 -4.87 8.01 -7.58
C ILE A 143 -5.42 6.89 -6.70
N ALA A 144 -4.58 5.93 -6.35
CA ALA A 144 -4.99 4.80 -5.53
C ALA A 144 -5.45 5.23 -4.13
N ASP A 145 -4.66 6.05 -3.43
CA ASP A 145 -5.05 6.56 -2.11
C ASP A 145 -6.30 7.45 -2.20
N ALA A 146 -6.37 8.36 -3.18
CA ALA A 146 -7.54 9.22 -3.37
C ALA A 146 -8.83 8.40 -3.59
N HIS A 147 -8.76 7.32 -4.38
CA HIS A 147 -9.88 6.40 -4.52
C HIS A 147 -10.24 5.70 -3.21
N LEU A 148 -9.28 5.34 -2.36
CA LEU A 148 -9.59 4.83 -1.00
C LEU A 148 -10.33 5.86 -0.16
N LYS A 149 -9.91 7.14 -0.19
CA LYS A 149 -10.60 8.23 0.52
C LYS A 149 -12.02 8.46 0.01
N LEU A 150 -12.27 8.19 -1.26
CA LEU A 150 -13.58 8.25 -1.89
C LEU A 150 -14.43 6.98 -1.68
N GLY A 151 -13.85 5.91 -1.12
CA GLY A 151 -14.52 4.62 -0.91
C GLY A 151 -14.52 3.69 -2.13
N ASN A 152 -13.82 4.06 -3.21
CA ASN A 152 -13.74 3.34 -4.48
C ASN A 152 -12.65 2.26 -4.43
N LYS A 153 -12.90 1.18 -3.68
CA LYS A 153 -11.88 0.13 -3.41
C LYS A 153 -11.36 -0.57 -4.65
N THR A 154 -12.20 -0.81 -5.66
CA THR A 154 -11.82 -1.52 -6.90
C THR A 154 -10.83 -0.68 -7.72
N GLU A 155 -11.12 0.60 -7.85
CA GLU A 155 -10.32 1.59 -8.56
C GLU A 155 -8.98 1.79 -7.84
N ALA A 156 -9.02 1.92 -6.51
CA ALA A 156 -7.83 1.99 -5.67
C ALA A 156 -6.92 0.76 -5.87
N ARG A 157 -7.51 -0.45 -5.86
CA ARG A 157 -6.79 -1.70 -6.11
C ARG A 157 -6.12 -1.68 -7.48
N ASN A 158 -6.82 -1.25 -8.52
CA ASN A 158 -6.27 -1.21 -9.88
C ASN A 158 -5.08 -0.26 -9.99
N ALA A 159 -5.20 0.93 -9.39
CA ALA A 159 -4.16 1.96 -9.37
C ALA A 159 -2.92 1.50 -8.58
N PHE A 160 -3.08 0.95 -7.37
CA PHE A 160 -1.96 0.32 -6.64
C PHE A 160 -1.33 -0.83 -7.42
N GLY A 161 -2.17 -1.62 -8.12
CA GLY A 161 -1.72 -2.68 -8.99
C GLY A 161 -0.82 -2.18 -10.12
N LYS A 162 -1.08 -0.98 -10.66
CA LYS A 162 -0.23 -0.35 -11.66
C LYS A 162 1.04 0.23 -11.04
N ALA A 163 0.93 1.02 -9.97
CA ALA A 163 2.07 1.61 -9.26
C ALA A 163 3.12 0.57 -8.81
N ARG A 164 2.68 -0.60 -8.32
CA ARG A 164 3.58 -1.69 -7.88
C ARG A 164 4.36 -2.38 -9.00
N ARG A 165 3.91 -2.27 -10.25
CA ARG A 165 4.56 -2.88 -11.42
C ARG A 165 5.57 -1.95 -12.08
N MET A 166 5.61 -0.68 -11.69
CA MET A 166 6.55 0.32 -12.17
C MET A 166 7.85 0.23 -11.37
N ASN A 167 8.98 0.43 -12.03
CA ASN A 167 10.33 0.21 -11.47
C ASN A 167 11.10 1.53 -11.26
N TYR A 168 10.46 2.55 -10.68
CA TYR A 168 11.09 3.85 -10.41
C TYR A 168 11.46 3.99 -8.93
N ASP A 169 10.50 4.28 -8.06
CA ASP A 169 10.67 4.30 -6.61
C ASP A 169 10.30 2.92 -6.02
N PRO A 170 11.27 2.20 -5.43
CA PRO A 170 11.03 0.90 -4.81
C PRO A 170 10.16 0.99 -3.54
N GLN A 171 10.22 2.08 -2.78
CA GLN A 171 9.39 2.27 -1.58
C GLN A 171 7.92 2.42 -1.95
N ILE A 172 7.62 3.17 -3.01
CA ILE A 172 6.26 3.27 -3.56
C ILE A 172 5.79 1.94 -4.10
N ALA A 173 6.65 1.20 -4.81
CA ALA A 173 6.28 -0.12 -5.32
C ALA A 173 5.94 -1.10 -4.19
N GLU A 174 6.75 -1.10 -3.13
CA GLU A 174 6.56 -1.95 -1.94
C GLU A 174 5.25 -1.61 -1.21
N GLU A 175 5.00 -0.33 -0.93
CA GLU A 175 3.77 0.13 -0.28
C GLU A 175 2.53 -0.14 -1.15
N SER A 176 2.66 0.08 -2.46
CA SER A 176 1.60 -0.25 -3.42
C SER A 176 1.31 -1.74 -3.45
N SER A 177 2.33 -2.61 -3.36
CA SER A 177 2.13 -4.05 -3.34
C SER A 177 1.39 -4.52 -2.09
N TYR A 178 1.73 -3.97 -0.92
CA TYR A 178 1.03 -4.28 0.32
C TYR A 178 -0.43 -3.80 0.32
N ASN A 179 -0.69 -2.55 -0.12
CA ASN A 179 -2.04 -2.03 -0.22
C ASN A 179 -2.88 -2.74 -1.30
N PHE A 180 -2.27 -3.11 -2.44
CA PHE A 180 -2.90 -3.96 -3.44
C PHE A 180 -3.33 -5.30 -2.85
N ALA A 181 -2.49 -5.92 -2.03
CA ALA A 181 -2.80 -7.20 -1.40
C ALA A 181 -3.97 -7.08 -0.41
N LYS A 182 -3.96 -6.07 0.46
CA LYS A 182 -5.05 -5.79 1.41
C LYS A 182 -6.39 -5.62 0.69
N LEU A 183 -6.41 -4.76 -0.34
CA LEU A 183 -7.63 -4.52 -1.12
C LEU A 183 -8.07 -5.74 -1.90
N SER A 184 -7.12 -6.52 -2.43
CA SER A 184 -7.43 -7.80 -3.07
C SER A 184 -8.15 -8.72 -2.10
N TYR A 185 -7.67 -8.83 -0.86
CA TYR A 185 -8.32 -9.66 0.15
C TYR A 185 -9.72 -9.14 0.52
N GLU A 186 -9.85 -7.85 0.81
CA GLU A 186 -11.14 -7.23 1.15
C GLU A 186 -12.20 -7.37 0.04
N LEU A 187 -11.77 -7.43 -1.23
CA LEU A 187 -12.64 -7.60 -2.39
C LEU A 187 -12.84 -9.07 -2.79
N GLY A 188 -12.28 -10.04 -2.04
CA GLY A 188 -12.44 -11.48 -2.29
C GLY A 188 -11.51 -12.07 -3.36
N TYR A 189 -10.49 -11.32 -3.80
CA TYR A 189 -9.44 -11.79 -4.70
C TYR A 189 -8.28 -12.46 -3.92
N ASP A 190 -8.59 -13.52 -3.18
CA ASP A 190 -7.65 -14.16 -2.24
C ASP A 190 -6.34 -14.63 -2.90
N ARG A 191 -6.42 -15.16 -4.12
CA ARG A 191 -5.24 -15.62 -4.87
C ARG A 191 -4.30 -14.47 -5.19
N ASP A 192 -4.85 -13.33 -5.62
CA ASP A 192 -4.07 -12.14 -5.94
C ASP A 192 -3.47 -11.52 -4.68
N ALA A 193 -4.23 -11.53 -3.58
CA ALA A 193 -3.76 -11.09 -2.28
C ALA A 193 -2.56 -11.90 -1.82
N VAL A 194 -2.70 -13.24 -1.76
CA VAL A 194 -1.61 -14.13 -1.34
C VAL A 194 -0.38 -13.98 -2.24
N ALA A 195 -0.56 -13.95 -3.56
CA ALA A 195 0.57 -13.78 -4.48
C ALA A 195 1.33 -12.46 -4.24
N ALA A 196 0.62 -11.36 -4.01
CA ALA A 196 1.24 -10.07 -3.71
C ALA A 196 1.93 -10.04 -2.34
N LEU A 197 1.39 -10.73 -1.33
CA LEU A 197 2.02 -10.84 0.00
C LEU A 197 3.28 -11.69 -0.05
N GLN A 198 3.28 -12.78 -0.80
CA GLN A 198 4.46 -13.64 -0.97
C GLN A 198 5.61 -12.94 -1.69
N SER A 199 5.32 -11.97 -2.57
CA SER A 199 6.35 -11.19 -3.25
C SER A 199 7.02 -10.14 -2.37
N ILE A 200 6.53 -9.90 -1.14
CA ILE A 200 7.13 -8.93 -0.22
C ILE A 200 8.42 -9.54 0.36
N PRO A 201 9.58 -8.89 0.18
CA PRO A 201 10.86 -9.44 0.61
C PRO A 201 11.03 -9.42 2.13
N ALA A 202 11.93 -10.25 2.68
CA ALA A 202 12.06 -10.43 4.13
C ALA A 202 12.56 -9.18 4.88
N GLU A 203 13.30 -8.33 4.19
CA GLU A 203 13.82 -7.04 4.63
C GLU A 203 12.79 -5.90 4.60
N SER A 204 11.66 -6.11 3.93
CA SER A 204 10.56 -5.14 3.86
C SER A 204 10.01 -4.80 5.24
N ARG A 205 9.65 -3.52 5.44
CA ARG A 205 8.91 -3.10 6.65
C ARG A 205 7.53 -3.76 6.75
N TYR A 206 6.96 -4.17 5.61
CA TYR A 206 5.66 -4.83 5.52
C TYR A 206 5.73 -6.35 5.67
N TYR A 207 6.91 -6.96 5.78
CA TYR A 207 7.04 -8.42 5.76
C TYR A 207 6.27 -9.12 6.90
N ARG A 208 6.30 -8.56 8.12
CA ARG A 208 5.57 -9.12 9.27
C ARG A 208 4.07 -8.96 9.13
N ASP A 209 3.63 -7.81 8.65
CA ASP A 209 2.21 -7.54 8.39
C ASP A 209 1.69 -8.45 7.27
N ALA A 210 2.51 -8.69 6.25
CA ALA A 210 2.17 -9.58 5.15
C ALA A 210 1.94 -11.01 5.62
N GLN A 211 2.81 -11.52 6.50
CA GLN A 211 2.61 -12.83 7.12
C GLN A 211 1.36 -12.89 8.00
N THR A 212 1.03 -11.80 8.70
CA THR A 212 -0.19 -11.71 9.51
C THR A 212 -1.42 -11.83 8.62
N LEU A 213 -1.47 -11.05 7.54
CA LEU A 213 -2.58 -11.10 6.59
C LEU A 213 -2.69 -12.44 5.87
N MET A 214 -1.56 -13.05 5.47
CA MET A 214 -1.54 -14.41 4.92
C MET A 214 -2.14 -15.43 5.89
N SER A 215 -1.83 -15.32 7.18
CA SER A 215 -2.37 -16.19 8.22
C SER A 215 -3.90 -16.13 8.27
N GLU A 216 -4.47 -14.94 8.20
CA GLU A 216 -5.92 -14.71 8.17
C GLU A 216 -6.55 -15.32 6.90
N ILE A 217 -5.96 -15.04 5.73
CA ILE A 217 -6.44 -15.56 4.43
C ILE A 217 -6.46 -17.11 4.45
N PHE A 218 -5.39 -17.74 4.93
CA PHE A 218 -5.28 -19.19 4.95
C PHE A 218 -6.29 -19.88 5.86
N LEU A 219 -6.64 -19.26 6.99
CA LEU A 219 -7.65 -19.78 7.90
C LEU A 219 -9.07 -19.60 7.33
N ASN A 220 -9.31 -18.53 6.56
CA ASN A 220 -10.62 -18.19 6.03
C ASN A 220 -10.97 -18.91 4.71
N THR A 221 -10.00 -19.10 3.81
CA THR A 221 -10.23 -19.68 2.48
C THR A 221 -10.34 -21.20 2.47
N ARG A 222 -9.88 -21.88 3.53
CA ARG A 222 -9.85 -23.35 3.68
C ARG A 222 -9.12 -24.10 2.56
N ASP A 223 -8.33 -23.41 1.72
CA ASP A 223 -7.40 -24.02 0.76
C ASP A 223 -6.12 -24.43 1.50
N TYR A 224 -6.26 -25.40 2.40
CA TYR A 224 -5.21 -25.77 3.35
C TYR A 224 -3.98 -26.33 2.65
N GLU A 225 -4.15 -27.06 1.54
CA GLU A 225 -3.02 -27.62 0.79
C GLU A 225 -2.10 -26.53 0.23
N ARG A 226 -2.67 -25.50 -0.41
CA ARG A 226 -1.88 -24.34 -0.87
C ARG A 226 -1.27 -23.60 0.31
N ALA A 227 -2.05 -23.34 1.36
CA ALA A 227 -1.57 -22.64 2.56
C ALA A 227 -0.34 -23.33 3.17
N ILE A 228 -0.40 -24.67 3.33
CA ILE A 228 0.72 -25.47 3.84
C ILE A 228 1.96 -25.29 2.97
N GLY A 229 1.83 -25.46 1.64
CA GLY A 229 2.96 -25.31 0.73
C GLY A 229 3.58 -23.92 0.77
N ILE A 230 2.78 -22.87 0.92
CA ILE A 230 3.28 -21.49 1.02
C ILE A 230 4.01 -21.27 2.35
N ILE A 231 3.40 -21.64 3.47
CA ILE A 231 3.99 -21.44 4.79
C ILE A 231 5.28 -22.24 4.92
N GLU A 232 5.32 -23.47 4.41
CA GLU A 232 6.52 -24.33 4.43
C GLU A 232 7.74 -23.66 3.78
N ASN A 233 7.52 -22.87 2.72
CA ASN A 233 8.57 -22.16 2.00
C ASN A 233 8.81 -20.72 2.48
N THR A 234 8.07 -20.24 3.50
CA THR A 234 8.21 -18.87 4.01
C THR A 234 9.31 -18.79 5.08
N PRO A 235 10.39 -18.00 4.88
CA PRO A 235 11.47 -17.85 5.86
C PRO A 235 11.04 -16.96 7.04
N GLY A 236 11.63 -17.19 8.22
CA GLY A 236 11.40 -16.30 9.37
C GLY A 236 9.93 -16.18 9.80
N ARG A 237 9.20 -17.31 9.83
CA ARG A 237 7.77 -17.36 10.16
C ARG A 237 7.48 -16.69 11.50
N THR A 238 6.54 -15.73 11.49
CA THR A 238 6.01 -15.08 12.70
C THR A 238 5.25 -16.09 13.57
N PRO A 239 5.12 -15.85 14.89
CA PRO A 239 4.31 -16.71 15.76
C PRO A 239 2.89 -16.96 15.22
N GLN A 240 2.26 -15.92 14.66
CA GLN A 240 0.93 -15.98 14.04
C GLN A 240 0.91 -16.92 12.83
N LEU A 241 1.93 -16.85 11.96
CA LEU A 241 2.01 -17.72 10.79
C LEU A 241 2.27 -19.18 11.19
N ARG A 242 3.01 -19.43 12.27
CA ARG A 242 3.19 -20.77 12.84
C ARG A 242 1.91 -21.32 13.44
N GLU A 243 1.13 -20.48 14.14
CA GLU A 243 -0.18 -20.86 14.63
C GLU A 243 -1.14 -21.20 13.48
N ALA A 244 -1.16 -20.38 12.44
CA ALA A 244 -1.91 -20.66 11.23
C ALA A 244 -1.46 -21.98 10.60
N TYR A 245 -0.15 -22.23 10.50
CA TYR A 245 0.40 -23.50 10.01
C TYR A 245 -0.12 -24.71 10.79
N GLN A 246 -0.11 -24.64 12.12
CA GLN A 246 -0.63 -25.70 12.98
C GLN A 246 -2.12 -25.97 12.72
N LYS A 247 -2.91 -24.91 12.58
CA LYS A 247 -4.35 -24.99 12.29
C LYS A 247 -4.62 -25.56 10.90
N VAL A 248 -3.98 -25.05 9.85
CA VAL A 248 -4.23 -25.50 8.47
C VAL A 248 -3.78 -26.95 8.25
N THR A 249 -2.66 -27.37 8.83
CA THR A 249 -2.22 -28.78 8.78
C THR A 249 -3.18 -29.68 9.55
N PHE A 250 -3.66 -29.26 10.73
CA PHE A 250 -4.67 -30.01 11.46
C PHE A 250 -5.97 -30.18 10.65
N TYR A 251 -6.55 -29.09 10.14
CA TYR A 251 -7.80 -29.14 9.39
C TYR A 251 -7.65 -29.88 8.05
N ARG A 252 -6.49 -29.78 7.37
CA ARG A 252 -6.19 -30.64 6.21
C ARG A 252 -6.18 -32.12 6.60
N GLY A 253 -5.58 -32.45 7.75
CA GLY A 253 -5.64 -33.80 8.31
C GLY A 253 -7.07 -34.31 8.51
N ILE A 254 -7.95 -33.47 9.05
CA ILE A 254 -9.38 -33.80 9.24
C ILE A 254 -10.08 -34.04 7.90
N GLN A 255 -9.85 -33.18 6.89
CA GLN A 255 -10.43 -33.37 5.54
C GLN A 255 -10.01 -34.72 4.94
N LEU A 256 -8.70 -34.99 4.92
CA LEU A 256 -8.14 -36.22 4.37
C LEU A 256 -8.63 -37.46 5.14
N TYR A 257 -8.79 -37.34 6.45
CA TYR A 257 -9.34 -38.40 7.28
C TYR A 257 -10.79 -38.71 6.90
N ARG A 258 -11.63 -37.68 6.71
CA ARG A 258 -13.04 -37.83 6.28
C ARG A 258 -13.14 -38.42 4.86
N GLU A 259 -12.15 -38.17 4.03
CA GLU A 259 -12.00 -38.75 2.67
C GLU A 259 -11.42 -40.18 2.69
N GLY A 260 -11.09 -40.74 3.86
CA GLY A 260 -10.51 -42.07 4.01
C GLY A 260 -9.01 -42.17 3.69
N GLN A 261 -8.35 -41.04 3.43
CA GLN A 261 -6.93 -40.94 3.10
C GLN A 261 -6.07 -40.92 4.38
N TYR A 262 -6.12 -42.01 5.16
CA TYR A 262 -5.57 -42.05 6.51
C TYR A 262 -4.05 -41.85 6.60
N ASP A 263 -3.26 -42.26 5.59
CA ASP A 263 -1.81 -42.00 5.58
C ASP A 263 -1.51 -40.51 5.45
N GLN A 264 -2.13 -39.84 4.47
CA GLN A 264 -1.96 -38.40 4.25
C GLN A 264 -2.54 -37.58 5.41
N ALA A 265 -3.65 -38.02 5.99
CA ALA A 265 -4.20 -37.43 7.21
C ALA A 265 -3.19 -37.49 8.36
N ASN A 266 -2.60 -38.66 8.61
CA ASN A 266 -1.59 -38.84 9.66
C ASN A 266 -0.35 -37.95 9.43
N THR A 267 0.12 -37.84 8.19
CA THR A 267 1.22 -36.91 7.84
C THR A 267 0.87 -35.47 8.21
N ASN A 268 -0.35 -35.01 7.93
CA ASN A 268 -0.78 -33.65 8.26
C ASN A 268 -0.95 -33.43 9.77
N PHE A 269 -1.46 -34.42 10.51
CA PHE A 269 -1.49 -34.35 11.98
C PHE A 269 -0.09 -34.31 12.59
N LEU A 270 0.86 -35.05 12.02
CA LEU A 270 2.27 -34.97 12.45
C LEU A 270 2.85 -33.58 12.21
N LYS A 271 2.61 -32.98 11.04
CA LYS A 271 3.01 -31.60 10.73
C LYS A 271 2.40 -30.58 11.72
N SER A 272 1.13 -30.73 12.07
CA SER A 272 0.50 -29.88 13.11
C SER A 272 1.19 -30.01 14.47
N GLY A 273 1.74 -31.18 14.78
CA GLY A 273 2.48 -31.44 16.02
C GLY A 273 3.92 -30.91 16.07
N THR A 274 4.53 -30.46 14.96
CA THR A 274 5.95 -30.04 14.95
C THR A 274 6.17 -28.66 15.55
N GLU A 275 5.21 -27.76 15.42
CA GLU A 275 5.26 -26.39 15.96
C GLU A 275 3.98 -26.08 16.77
N PRO A 276 3.79 -26.73 17.94
CA PRO A 276 2.51 -26.64 18.64
C PRO A 276 2.38 -25.32 19.40
N VAL A 277 1.66 -24.36 18.82
CA VAL A 277 1.28 -23.09 19.45
C VAL A 277 0.04 -23.30 20.33
N ASP A 278 -1.02 -23.86 19.75
CA ASP A 278 -2.27 -24.22 20.40
C ASP A 278 -2.20 -25.66 20.96
N GLN A 279 -2.32 -25.78 22.29
CA GLN A 279 -2.23 -27.09 22.96
C GLN A 279 -3.49 -27.95 22.75
N SER A 280 -4.66 -27.35 22.55
CA SER A 280 -5.89 -28.09 22.25
C SER A 280 -5.81 -28.75 20.88
N ILE A 281 -5.30 -28.04 19.87
CA ILE A 281 -5.06 -28.61 18.54
C ILE A 281 -4.01 -29.71 18.58
N LYS A 282 -2.94 -29.53 19.36
CA LYS A 282 -1.93 -30.57 19.56
C LYS A 282 -2.57 -31.85 20.15
N ALA A 283 -3.39 -31.71 21.18
CA ALA A 283 -4.09 -32.84 21.79
C ALA A 283 -5.03 -33.52 20.77
N ALA A 284 -5.84 -32.75 20.05
CA ALA A 284 -6.73 -33.27 19.02
C ALA A 284 -5.98 -34.02 17.91
N ALA A 285 -4.84 -33.49 17.44
CA ALA A 285 -4.01 -34.17 16.45
C ALA A 285 -3.52 -35.55 16.96
N ILE A 286 -3.08 -35.64 18.21
CA ILE A 286 -2.67 -36.91 18.85
C ILE A 286 -3.84 -37.89 18.91
N TYR A 287 -5.04 -37.42 19.24
CA TYR A 287 -6.25 -38.26 19.23
C TYR A 287 -6.50 -38.87 17.85
N TRP A 288 -6.49 -38.05 16.79
CA TRP A 288 -6.74 -38.54 15.43
C TRP A 288 -5.65 -39.48 14.92
N GLN A 289 -4.39 -39.27 15.30
CA GLN A 289 -3.32 -40.24 15.04
C GLN A 289 -3.60 -41.58 15.74
N GLY A 290 -4.08 -41.54 17.00
CA GLY A 290 -4.47 -42.72 17.75
C GLY A 290 -5.63 -43.49 17.12
N ASP A 291 -6.64 -42.79 16.63
CA ASP A 291 -7.77 -43.39 15.89
C ASP A 291 -7.31 -44.00 14.55
N ILE A 292 -6.48 -43.29 13.78
CA ILE A 292 -5.89 -43.83 12.54
C ILE A 292 -5.09 -45.12 12.84
N ALA A 293 -4.29 -45.13 13.90
CA ALA A 293 -3.53 -46.29 14.31
C ALA A 293 -4.45 -47.46 14.67
N HIS A 294 -5.56 -47.20 15.38
CA HIS A 294 -6.58 -48.21 15.69
C HIS A 294 -7.16 -48.83 14.41
N ARG A 295 -7.61 -48.00 13.47
CA ARG A 295 -8.18 -48.45 12.18
C ARG A 295 -7.19 -49.28 11.35
N LYS A 296 -5.89 -48.98 11.46
CA LYS A 296 -4.81 -49.74 10.83
C LYS A 296 -4.38 -50.98 11.63
N LYS A 297 -5.13 -51.36 12.67
CA LYS A 297 -4.87 -52.49 13.58
C LYS A 297 -3.53 -52.39 14.32
N LYS A 298 -2.99 -51.18 14.45
CA LYS A 298 -1.76 -50.88 15.22
C LYS A 298 -2.15 -50.54 16.67
N TYR A 299 -2.74 -51.51 17.37
CA TYR A 299 -3.38 -51.27 18.67
C TYR A 299 -2.42 -50.75 19.75
N ASN A 300 -1.18 -51.25 19.80
CA ASN A 300 -0.18 -50.77 20.76
C ASN A 300 0.15 -49.28 20.56
N GLU A 301 0.25 -48.84 19.30
CA GLU A 301 0.48 -47.44 18.95
C GLU A 301 -0.73 -46.58 19.29
N SER A 302 -1.93 -47.07 18.96
CA SER A 302 -3.20 -46.41 19.27
C SER A 302 -3.37 -46.18 20.78
N ILE A 303 -3.19 -47.21 21.61
CA ILE A 303 -3.32 -47.11 23.06
C ILE A 303 -2.36 -46.05 23.62
N ARG A 304 -1.11 -46.05 23.15
CA ARG A 304 -0.11 -45.06 23.58
C ARG A 304 -0.55 -43.63 23.26
N LEU A 305 -1.00 -43.39 22.02
CA LEU A 305 -1.44 -42.07 21.56
C LEU A 305 -2.71 -41.61 22.28
N LEU A 306 -3.70 -42.48 22.45
CA LEU A 306 -4.94 -42.16 23.16
C LEU A 306 -4.69 -41.88 24.65
N ASN A 307 -3.80 -42.61 25.32
CA ASN A 307 -3.39 -42.30 26.70
C ASN A 307 -2.69 -40.94 26.81
N GLN A 308 -1.84 -40.61 25.83
CA GLN A 308 -1.22 -39.29 25.75
C GLN A 308 -2.27 -38.19 25.58
N PHE A 309 -3.23 -38.38 24.69
CA PHE A 309 -4.36 -37.46 24.52
C PHE A 309 -5.15 -37.29 25.82
N LEU A 310 -5.57 -38.38 26.48
CA LEU A 310 -6.33 -38.34 27.73
C LEU A 310 -5.58 -37.61 28.85
N THR A 311 -4.25 -37.70 28.87
CA THR A 311 -3.42 -36.97 29.83
C THR A 311 -3.45 -35.46 29.58
N LEU A 312 -3.36 -35.04 28.31
CA LEU A 312 -3.43 -33.63 27.91
C LEU A 312 -4.85 -33.05 28.09
N ALA A 313 -5.86 -33.82 27.71
CA ALA A 313 -7.27 -33.43 27.73
C ALA A 313 -7.81 -33.12 29.14
N LYS A 314 -7.27 -33.76 30.19
CA LYS A 314 -7.70 -33.56 31.59
C LYS A 314 -7.56 -32.13 32.08
N THR A 315 -6.65 -31.35 31.49
CA THR A 315 -6.37 -29.97 31.90
C THR A 315 -6.88 -28.94 30.89
N MET A 316 -7.69 -29.36 29.91
CA MET A 316 -8.13 -28.51 28.78
C MET A 316 -9.65 -28.36 28.80
N PRO A 317 -10.19 -27.13 29.00
CA PRO A 317 -11.63 -26.90 28.96
C PRO A 317 -12.19 -26.88 27.53
N ASP A 318 -11.39 -26.48 26.54
CA ASP A 318 -11.82 -26.24 25.16
C ASP A 318 -11.15 -27.22 24.18
N LEU A 319 -11.64 -28.46 24.13
CA LEU A 319 -11.28 -29.43 23.10
C LEU A 319 -12.24 -29.34 21.91
N PRO A 320 -11.78 -29.55 20.66
CA PRO A 320 -12.68 -29.67 19.52
C PRO A 320 -13.71 -30.79 19.77
N GLU A 321 -14.98 -30.53 19.42
CA GLU A 321 -16.11 -31.42 19.72
C GLU A 321 -15.90 -32.84 19.14
N GLU A 322 -15.21 -32.93 17.99
CA GLU A 322 -14.92 -34.21 17.32
C GLU A 322 -13.78 -35.02 17.99
N SER A 323 -13.07 -34.44 18.97
CA SER A 323 -12.01 -35.08 19.75
C SER A 323 -12.26 -34.89 21.24
N SER A 324 -13.23 -35.62 21.78
CA SER A 324 -13.64 -35.53 23.18
C SER A 324 -13.06 -36.66 24.04
N LEU A 325 -13.07 -36.46 25.36
CA LEU A 325 -12.77 -37.51 26.34
C LEU A 325 -13.67 -38.75 26.13
N TYR A 326 -14.93 -38.55 25.75
CA TYR A 326 -15.89 -39.63 25.54
C TYR A 326 -15.52 -40.48 24.32
N THR A 327 -15.22 -39.85 23.18
CA THR A 327 -14.86 -40.56 21.95
C THR A 327 -13.52 -41.30 22.09
N ALA A 328 -12.56 -40.74 22.82
CA ALA A 328 -11.29 -41.41 23.11
C ALA A 328 -11.44 -42.67 23.97
N ASN A 329 -12.25 -42.62 25.03
CA ASN A 329 -12.50 -43.80 25.86
C ASN A 329 -13.27 -44.88 25.09
N TYR A 330 -14.18 -44.48 24.18
CA TYR A 330 -14.89 -45.43 23.32
C TYR A 330 -13.94 -46.20 22.38
N THR A 331 -13.03 -45.50 21.69
CA THR A 331 -12.04 -46.12 20.78
C THR A 331 -11.00 -47.00 21.49
N GLN A 332 -10.82 -46.84 22.81
CA GLN A 332 -9.97 -47.76 23.59
C GLN A 332 -10.71 -49.02 24.06
N GLY A 333 -12.03 -48.95 24.23
CA GLY A 333 -12.84 -50.04 24.79
C GLY A 333 -13.31 -51.07 23.77
N TYR A 334 -13.32 -50.71 22.49
CA TYR A 334 -13.66 -51.56 21.33
C TYR A 334 -12.48 -51.60 20.37
#